data_AF-A0A519VLE3-F1
#
_entry.id   AF-A0A519VLE3-F1
#
_cell.length_a   1.000
_cell.length_b   1.000
_cell.length_c   1.000
_cell.angle_alpha   90.00
_cell.angle_beta   90.00
_cell.angle_gamma   90.00
#
_symmetry.space_group_name_H-M   'P 1'
#
loop_
_entity.id
_entity.type
_entity.pdbx_description
1 polymer ?
#
loop_
_entity_poly.entity_id
_entity_poly.type
_entity_poly.pdbx_seq_one_letter_code
_entity_poly.pdbx_strand_id
1 'polypeptide(L)'
;MFIKSGNPKNLPVDWYDATVGLFFRVIFHSNYWFILNFLICIAILLIFKKYIYRWVFGLILVLMSIFYSINLYYAWIPVEHTTALFGFVFYLWLGIFFNKNFAAVKQLLNKLSFTLIIIVNVMLFALSTFETIHLMDLNVSDPFNTLRITNIFYSIGMFALLLKFGDMKGVQKTLNPRHTTFGIYLLHQIIIDWVLIEIVRPFNLSLETMSVFSVVGYSVLRFIFVYTLSLLLAKLITRTKFKWAIGSR
;
A
#
# COMPACT_ATOMS: atom_id res chain seq x y z
N MET A 1 -10.90 -10.21 -9.51
CA MET A 1 -12.02 -9.80 -10.37
C MET A 1 -12.34 -8.32 -10.09
N PHE A 2 -11.70 -7.39 -10.81
CA PHE A 2 -12.00 -5.97 -10.67
C PHE A 2 -13.35 -5.70 -11.31
N ILE A 3 -14.33 -5.23 -10.53
CA ILE A 3 -15.54 -4.66 -11.13
C ILE A 3 -15.06 -3.45 -11.94
N LYS A 4 -15.23 -3.53 -13.27
CA LYS A 4 -15.16 -2.37 -14.16
C LYS A 4 -16.15 -1.33 -13.62
N SER A 5 -15.61 -0.41 -12.83
CA SER A 5 -16.28 0.81 -12.38
C SER A 5 -16.68 1.58 -13.64
N GLY A 6 -17.96 1.54 -13.99
CA GLY A 6 -18.49 2.16 -15.20
C GLY A 6 -19.65 1.43 -15.89
N ASN A 7 -19.91 0.15 -15.59
CA ASN A 7 -21.08 -0.54 -16.16
C ASN A 7 -22.32 -0.35 -15.25
N PRO A 8 -23.40 0.34 -15.70
CA PRO A 8 -24.63 0.52 -14.92
C PRO A 8 -25.35 -0.79 -14.57
N LYS A 9 -24.94 -1.93 -15.14
CA LYS A 9 -25.39 -3.29 -14.76
C LYS A 9 -24.78 -3.82 -13.45
N ASN A 10 -23.88 -3.07 -12.80
CA ASN A 10 -23.22 -3.47 -11.55
C ASN A 10 -23.78 -2.76 -10.31
N LEU A 11 -24.98 -2.17 -10.40
CA LEU A 11 -25.72 -1.78 -9.21
C LEU A 11 -26.09 -3.05 -8.42
N PRO A 12 -26.05 -3.03 -7.08
CA PRO A 12 -26.46 -4.20 -6.30
C PRO A 12 -27.87 -4.62 -6.74
N VAL A 13 -27.98 -5.86 -7.20
CA VAL A 13 -29.19 -6.41 -7.82
C VAL A 13 -30.28 -6.64 -6.76
N ASP A 14 -29.86 -6.76 -5.49
CA ASP A 14 -30.71 -6.95 -4.32
C ASP A 14 -30.15 -6.22 -3.08
N TRP A 15 -30.98 -5.98 -2.07
CA TRP A 15 -30.64 -5.36 -0.79
C TRP A 15 -29.53 -6.12 -0.05
N TYR A 16 -29.47 -7.44 -0.21
CA TYR A 16 -28.38 -8.27 0.33
C TYR A 16 -27.01 -7.86 -0.24
N ASP A 17 -26.92 -7.65 -1.56
CA ASP A 17 -25.70 -7.20 -2.22
C ASP A 17 -25.32 -5.77 -1.80
N ALA A 18 -26.32 -4.91 -1.61
CA ALA A 18 -26.12 -3.53 -1.19
C ALA A 18 -25.63 -3.40 0.27
N THR A 19 -25.93 -4.37 1.13
CA THR A 19 -25.64 -4.31 2.56
C THR A 19 -24.57 -5.32 2.98
N VAL A 20 -24.92 -6.60 3.03
CA VAL A 20 -24.05 -7.70 3.46
C VAL A 20 -22.91 -7.88 2.46
N GLY A 21 -23.21 -7.93 1.16
CA GLY A 21 -22.21 -8.07 0.11
C GLY A 21 -21.21 -6.91 0.11
N LEU A 22 -21.68 -5.68 0.30
CA LEU A 22 -20.83 -4.51 0.47
C LEU A 22 -19.97 -4.59 1.73
N PHE A 23 -20.54 -4.98 2.88
CA PHE A 23 -19.81 -5.13 4.13
C PHE A 23 -18.65 -6.13 4.02
N PHE A 24 -18.91 -7.33 3.47
CA PHE A 24 -17.85 -8.33 3.23
C PHE A 24 -16.78 -7.79 2.29
N ARG A 25 -17.17 -7.07 1.24
CA ARG A 25 -16.23 -6.47 0.30
C ARG A 25 -15.35 -5.40 0.95
N VAL A 26 -15.92 -4.55 1.79
CA VAL A 26 -15.16 -3.54 2.54
C VAL A 26 -14.18 -4.24 3.49
N ILE A 27 -14.58 -5.27 4.22
CA ILE A 27 -13.68 -5.92 5.19
C ILE A 27 -12.59 -6.76 4.51
N PHE A 28 -12.94 -7.58 3.52
CA PHE A 28 -12.03 -8.60 2.98
C PHE A 28 -11.38 -8.21 1.65
N HIS A 29 -11.94 -7.23 0.94
CA HIS A 29 -11.46 -6.82 -0.39
C HIS A 29 -11.12 -5.33 -0.49
N SER A 30 -10.96 -4.65 0.65
CA SER A 30 -10.47 -3.27 0.69
C SER A 30 -9.33 -3.13 1.70
N ASN A 31 -8.91 -1.89 1.93
CA ASN A 31 -7.86 -1.52 2.87
C ASN A 31 -8.07 -2.06 4.30
N TYR A 32 -9.30 -2.35 4.72
CA TYR A 32 -9.56 -2.96 6.03
C TYR A 32 -8.95 -4.37 6.17
N TRP A 33 -8.84 -5.13 5.06
CA TRP A 33 -8.21 -6.45 5.06
C TRP A 33 -6.76 -6.38 5.51
N PHE A 34 -6.06 -5.30 5.15
CA PHE A 34 -4.67 -5.09 5.54
C PHE A 34 -4.50 -5.02 7.06
N ILE A 35 -5.50 -4.49 7.80
CA ILE A 35 -5.45 -4.45 9.26
C ILE A 35 -5.50 -5.86 9.84
N LEU A 36 -6.39 -6.70 9.33
CA LEU A 36 -6.50 -8.09 9.76
C LEU A 36 -5.22 -8.87 9.41
N ASN A 37 -4.73 -8.72 8.19
CA ASN A 37 -3.48 -9.32 7.73
C ASN A 37 -2.30 -8.89 8.62
N PHE A 38 -2.21 -7.60 8.96
CA PHE A 38 -1.20 -7.07 9.86
C PHE A 38 -1.25 -7.70 11.26
N LEU A 39 -2.45 -7.85 11.85
CA LEU A 39 -2.63 -8.50 13.15
C LEU A 39 -2.21 -9.98 13.11
N ILE A 40 -2.58 -10.69 12.04
CA ILE A 40 -2.17 -12.09 11.83
C ILE A 40 -0.65 -12.19 11.72
N CYS A 41 -0.02 -11.29 10.94
CA CYS A 41 1.43 -11.28 10.79
C CYS A 41 2.14 -11.04 12.13
N ILE A 42 1.64 -10.11 12.96
CA ILE A 42 2.14 -9.90 14.32
C ILE A 42 1.98 -11.17 15.16
N ALA A 43 0.81 -11.82 15.13
CA ALA A 43 0.57 -13.03 15.88
C ALA A 43 1.57 -14.14 15.51
N ILE A 44 1.83 -14.33 14.21
CA ILE A 44 2.86 -15.27 13.72
C ILE A 44 4.24 -14.90 14.30
N LEU A 45 4.66 -13.64 14.21
CA LEU A 45 5.94 -13.21 14.76
C LEU A 45 6.04 -13.40 16.28
N LEU A 46 4.94 -13.20 17.01
CA LEU A 46 4.88 -13.41 18.46
C LEU A 46 4.98 -14.90 18.84
N ILE A 47 4.35 -15.80 18.07
CA ILE A 47 4.51 -17.25 18.24
C ILE A 47 5.99 -17.62 18.09
N PHE A 48 6.67 -17.06 17.08
CA PHE A 48 8.08 -17.28 16.82
C PHE A 48 9.02 -16.28 17.52
N LYS A 49 8.60 -15.59 18.60
CA LYS A 49 9.40 -14.51 19.21
C LYS A 49 10.83 -14.94 19.59
N LYS A 50 10.99 -16.20 20.01
CA LYS A 50 12.29 -16.80 20.40
C LYS A 50 13.27 -16.86 19.21
N TYR A 51 12.73 -16.99 17.99
CA TYR A 51 13.49 -17.15 16.76
C TYR A 51 13.61 -15.86 15.95
N ILE A 52 12.94 -14.78 16.35
CA ILE A 52 12.83 -13.54 15.56
C ILE A 52 14.19 -12.91 15.22
N TYR A 53 15.23 -13.15 16.02
CA TYR A 53 16.58 -12.64 15.76
C TYR A 53 17.55 -13.67 15.17
N ARG A 54 17.09 -14.90 14.90
CA ARG A 54 17.91 -15.91 14.24
C ARG A 54 17.88 -15.68 12.74
N TRP A 55 19.06 -15.68 12.12
CA TRP A 55 19.19 -15.47 10.68
C TRP A 55 18.43 -16.53 9.86
N VAL A 56 18.36 -17.77 10.35
CA VAL A 56 17.62 -18.88 9.71
C VAL A 56 16.13 -18.54 9.58
N PHE A 57 15.53 -17.95 10.62
CA PHE A 57 14.14 -17.54 10.59
C PHE A 57 13.91 -16.45 9.53
N GLY A 58 14.81 -15.46 9.49
CA GLY A 58 14.82 -14.44 8.43
C GLY A 58 14.94 -15.03 7.03
N LEU A 59 15.85 -15.99 6.84
CA LEU A 59 16.04 -16.67 5.56
C LEU A 59 14.78 -17.40 5.09
N ILE A 60 14.10 -18.12 6.00
CA ILE A 60 12.84 -18.80 5.68
C ILE A 60 11.79 -17.77 5.20
N LEU A 61 11.65 -16.64 5.89
CA LEU A 61 10.73 -15.58 5.49
C LEU A 61 11.11 -14.94 4.14
N VAL A 62 12.41 -14.74 3.88
CA VAL A 62 12.90 -14.26 2.57
C VAL A 62 12.53 -15.24 1.46
N LEU A 63 12.76 -16.55 1.67
CA LEU A 63 12.43 -17.58 0.68
C LEU A 63 10.93 -17.64 0.42
N MET A 64 10.09 -17.48 1.45
CA MET A 64 8.64 -17.37 1.27
C MET A 64 8.26 -16.14 0.44
N SER A 65 8.85 -14.97 0.73
CA SER A 65 8.60 -13.75 -0.05
C SER A 65 9.00 -13.92 -1.52
N ILE A 66 10.19 -14.48 -1.78
CA ILE A 66 10.67 -14.78 -3.14
C ILE A 66 9.76 -15.79 -3.84
N PHE A 67 9.27 -16.82 -3.14
CA PHE A 67 8.31 -17.76 -3.68
C PHE A 67 7.05 -17.04 -4.19
N TYR A 68 6.48 -16.12 -3.40
CA TYR A 68 5.34 -15.31 -3.87
C TYR A 68 5.70 -14.40 -5.04
N SER A 69 6.90 -13.81 -5.03
CA SER A 69 7.37 -13.00 -6.14
C SER A 69 7.50 -13.80 -7.45
N ILE A 70 8.02 -15.02 -7.38
CA ILE A 70 8.15 -15.93 -8.54
C ILE A 70 6.77 -16.45 -8.96
N ASN A 71 5.90 -16.75 -8.00
CA ASN A 71 4.53 -17.20 -8.25
C ASN A 71 3.74 -16.19 -9.10
N LEU A 72 4.06 -14.90 -9.05
CA LEU A 72 3.45 -13.89 -9.94
C LEU A 72 3.65 -14.21 -11.44
N TYR A 73 4.78 -14.80 -11.81
CA TYR A 73 5.12 -15.08 -13.20
C TYR A 73 4.53 -16.40 -13.69
N TYR A 74 4.47 -17.41 -12.81
CA TYR A 74 4.11 -18.77 -13.18
C TYR A 74 2.72 -19.20 -12.70
N ALA A 75 2.09 -18.42 -11.82
CA ALA A 75 0.76 -18.68 -11.25
C ALA A 75 0.60 -20.11 -10.68
N TRP A 76 1.63 -20.63 -9.97
CA TRP A 76 1.57 -21.93 -9.29
C TRP A 76 0.44 -22.02 -8.26
N ILE A 77 0.14 -20.90 -7.59
CA ILE A 77 -1.01 -20.71 -6.69
C ILE A 77 -1.74 -19.41 -7.03
N PRO A 78 -3.03 -19.25 -6.60
CA PRO A 78 -3.77 -18.01 -6.82
C PRO A 78 -3.00 -16.78 -6.38
N VAL A 79 -2.94 -15.78 -7.25
CA VAL A 79 -2.04 -14.62 -7.14
C VAL A 79 -2.73 -13.42 -6.44
N GLU A 80 -3.90 -13.66 -5.85
CA GLU A 80 -4.68 -12.58 -5.23
C GLU A 80 -3.90 -11.96 -4.06
N HIS A 81 -3.89 -10.62 -3.99
CA HIS A 81 -3.24 -9.84 -2.92
C HIS A 81 -3.59 -10.31 -1.50
N THR A 82 -4.77 -10.90 -1.32
CA THR A 82 -5.28 -11.43 -0.05
C THR A 82 -4.57 -12.72 0.41
N THR A 83 -3.94 -13.46 -0.50
CA THR A 83 -3.35 -14.79 -0.24
C THR A 83 -1.88 -14.74 0.17
N ALA A 84 -1.20 -13.61 -0.04
CA ALA A 84 0.24 -13.49 0.17
C ALA A 84 0.65 -13.11 1.60
N LEU A 85 -0.06 -13.66 2.60
CA LEU A 85 0.12 -13.39 4.03
C LEU A 85 1.58 -13.52 4.49
N PHE A 86 2.27 -14.61 4.12
CA PHE A 86 3.66 -14.84 4.57
C PHE A 86 4.67 -13.87 3.93
N GLY A 87 4.38 -13.35 2.74
CA GLY A 87 5.15 -12.25 2.17
C GLY A 87 5.11 -11.00 3.05
N PHE A 88 3.95 -10.71 3.67
CA PHE A 88 3.82 -9.59 4.62
C PHE A 88 4.53 -9.83 5.95
N VAL A 89 4.57 -11.07 6.45
CA VAL A 89 5.32 -11.44 7.66
C VAL A 89 6.80 -11.10 7.50
N PHE A 90 7.37 -11.34 6.32
CA PHE A 90 8.76 -10.97 6.01
C PHE A 90 9.02 -9.47 6.18
N TYR A 91 8.16 -8.58 5.67
CA TYR A 91 8.37 -7.13 5.79
C TYR A 91 8.26 -6.62 7.21
N LEU A 92 7.32 -7.17 8.00
CA LEU A 92 7.21 -6.87 9.42
C LEU A 92 8.48 -7.31 10.18
N TRP A 93 8.97 -8.51 9.90
CA TRP A 93 10.23 -9.01 10.45
C TRP A 93 11.42 -8.12 10.04
N LEU A 94 11.49 -7.69 8.77
CA LEU A 94 12.53 -6.80 8.27
C LEU A 94 12.53 -5.44 9.01
N GLY A 95 11.35 -4.90 9.29
CA GLY A 95 11.19 -3.69 10.11
C GLY A 95 11.74 -3.87 11.54
N ILE A 96 11.45 -5.00 12.18
CA ILE A 96 12.00 -5.35 13.50
C ILE A 96 13.54 -5.48 13.44
N PHE A 97 14.05 -6.13 12.39
CA PHE A 97 15.48 -6.31 12.18
C PHE A 97 16.20 -4.98 11.98
N PHE A 98 15.66 -4.07 11.17
CA PHE A 98 16.21 -2.74 10.98
C PHE A 98 16.12 -1.88 12.25
N ASN A 99 15.04 -1.98 13.01
CA ASN A 99 14.92 -1.27 14.29
C ASN A 99 15.98 -1.73 15.30
N LYS A 100 16.24 -3.04 15.41
CA LYS A 100 17.29 -3.56 16.28
C LYS A 100 18.69 -3.06 15.86
N ASN A 101 18.94 -2.99 14.56
CA ASN A 101 20.22 -2.58 13.99
C ASN A 101 20.24 -1.10 13.56
N PHE A 102 19.36 -0.28 14.12
CA PHE A 102 19.09 1.08 13.62
C PHE A 102 20.34 1.94 13.53
N ALA A 103 21.21 1.90 14.54
CA ALA A 103 22.46 2.66 14.55
C ALA A 103 23.39 2.27 13.38
N ALA A 104 23.56 0.98 13.14
CA ALA A 104 24.40 0.47 12.05
C ALA A 104 23.81 0.81 10.67
N VAL A 105 22.49 0.63 10.50
CA VAL A 105 21.78 1.00 9.27
C VAL A 105 21.92 2.49 9.00
N LYS A 106 21.71 3.34 10.02
CA LYS A 106 21.83 4.79 9.89
C LYS A 106 23.26 5.22 9.57
N GLN A 107 24.26 4.60 10.20
CA GLN A 107 25.67 4.85 9.88
C GLN A 107 26.00 4.49 8.43
N LEU A 108 25.49 3.35 7.93
CA LEU A 108 25.67 2.95 6.53
C LEU A 108 25.01 3.96 5.58
N LEU A 109 23.77 4.38 5.84
CA LEU A 109 23.06 5.34 4.99
C LEU A 109 23.71 6.72 4.96
N ASN A 110 24.31 7.14 6.07
CA ASN A 110 25.03 8.42 6.18
C ASN A 110 26.33 8.43 5.37
N LYS A 111 26.93 7.27 5.09
CA LYS A 111 28.14 7.18 4.23
C LYS A 111 27.81 7.34 2.74
N LEU A 112 26.59 6.99 2.33
CA LEU A 112 26.15 7.15 0.95
C LEU A 112 25.91 8.64 0.67
N SER A 113 25.98 9.10 -0.58
CA SER A 113 25.50 10.44 -0.93
C SER A 113 23.98 10.46 -1.10
N PHE A 114 23.33 11.62 -1.00
CA PHE A 114 21.90 11.74 -1.32
C PHE A 114 21.65 11.44 -2.80
N THR A 115 22.50 11.99 -3.67
CA THR A 115 22.43 11.80 -5.13
C THR A 115 22.47 10.34 -5.53
N LEU A 116 23.36 9.53 -4.93
CA LEU A 116 23.44 8.10 -5.21
C LEU A 116 22.13 7.38 -4.88
N ILE A 117 21.55 7.64 -3.70
CA ILE A 117 20.29 7.01 -3.28
C ILE A 117 19.15 7.44 -4.21
N ILE A 118 19.10 8.70 -4.64
CA ILE A 118 18.10 9.19 -5.60
C ILE A 118 18.26 8.48 -6.95
N ILE A 119 19.48 8.41 -7.50
CA ILE A 119 19.76 7.73 -8.77
C ILE A 119 19.35 6.25 -8.69
N VAL A 120 19.73 5.55 -7.62
CA VAL A 120 19.33 4.15 -7.40
C VAL A 120 17.81 4.01 -7.33
N ASN A 121 17.10 4.89 -6.63
CA ASN A 121 15.65 4.86 -6.55
C ASN A 121 14.98 5.12 -7.92
N VAL A 122 15.50 6.06 -8.71
CA VAL A 122 14.99 6.33 -10.07
C VAL A 122 15.21 5.12 -10.98
N MET A 123 16.37 4.47 -10.91
CA MET A 123 16.63 3.25 -11.67
C MET A 123 15.69 2.11 -11.23
N LEU A 124 15.50 1.90 -9.93
CA LEU A 124 14.58 0.89 -9.40
C LEU A 124 13.12 1.17 -9.76
N PHE A 125 12.72 2.44 -9.79
CA PHE A 125 11.39 2.85 -10.24
C PHE A 125 11.17 2.53 -11.73
N ALA A 126 12.17 2.82 -12.58
CA ALA A 126 12.12 2.47 -13.99
C ALA A 126 12.03 0.94 -14.18
N LEU A 127 12.84 0.17 -13.45
CA LEU A 127 12.78 -1.29 -13.46
C LEU A 127 11.42 -1.83 -12.99
N SER A 128 10.84 -1.26 -11.93
CA SER A 128 9.47 -1.60 -11.45
C SER A 128 8.39 -1.32 -12.48
N THR A 129 8.57 -0.25 -13.27
CA THR A 129 7.65 0.08 -14.36
C THR A 129 7.81 -0.90 -15.52
N PHE A 130 9.04 -1.23 -15.92
CA PHE A 130 9.29 -2.22 -16.97
C PHE A 130 8.81 -3.62 -16.57
N GLU A 131 8.99 -4.03 -15.32
CA GLU A 131 8.46 -5.28 -14.78
C GLU A 131 6.92 -5.29 -14.84
N THR A 132 6.24 -4.17 -14.54
CA THR A 132 4.78 -4.06 -14.74
C THR A 132 4.41 -4.32 -16.20
N ILE A 133 5.04 -3.61 -17.13
CA ILE A 133 4.72 -3.69 -18.56
C ILE A 133 4.94 -5.13 -19.05
N HIS A 134 6.05 -5.75 -18.69
CA HIS A 134 6.33 -7.14 -19.04
C HIS A 134 5.29 -8.11 -18.49
N LEU A 135 4.84 -7.94 -17.23
CA LEU A 135 3.78 -8.77 -16.65
C LEU A 135 2.42 -8.55 -17.32
N MET A 136 2.15 -7.33 -17.80
CA MET A 136 0.95 -7.03 -18.61
C MET A 136 1.02 -7.75 -19.96
N ASP A 137 2.18 -7.75 -20.62
CA ASP A 137 2.38 -8.48 -21.89
C ASP A 137 2.21 -9.99 -21.72
N LEU A 138 2.59 -10.53 -20.55
CA LEU A 138 2.36 -11.93 -20.17
C LEU A 138 0.90 -12.23 -19.75
N ASN A 139 0.00 -11.24 -19.77
CA ASN A 139 -1.39 -11.35 -19.32
C ASN A 139 -1.54 -11.93 -17.90
N VAL A 140 -0.60 -11.62 -17.01
CA VAL A 140 -0.69 -12.02 -15.59
C VAL A 140 -1.91 -11.34 -14.96
N SER A 141 -2.62 -12.05 -14.08
CA SER A 141 -3.89 -11.59 -13.48
C SER A 141 -3.77 -10.31 -12.65
N ASP A 142 -2.58 -10.02 -12.13
CA ASP A 142 -2.29 -8.90 -11.24
C ASP A 142 -0.88 -8.33 -11.46
N PRO A 143 -0.67 -7.59 -12.57
CA PRO A 143 0.65 -7.07 -12.95
C PRO A 143 1.11 -5.89 -12.07
N PHE A 144 0.23 -5.36 -11.21
CA PHE A 144 0.52 -4.27 -10.27
C PHE A 144 0.79 -4.79 -8.85
N ASN A 145 1.02 -6.09 -8.68
CA ASN A 145 1.25 -6.68 -7.36
C ASN A 145 2.41 -5.99 -6.60
N THR A 146 2.25 -5.83 -5.30
CA THR A 146 3.29 -5.19 -4.46
C THR A 146 4.49 -6.10 -4.23
N LEU A 147 4.35 -7.41 -4.43
CA LEU A 147 5.40 -8.43 -4.23
C LEU A 147 6.26 -8.68 -5.46
N ARG A 148 6.11 -7.89 -6.53
CA ARG A 148 6.99 -7.95 -7.70
C ARG A 148 8.43 -7.64 -7.32
N ILE A 149 9.39 -8.37 -7.85
CA ILE A 149 10.78 -8.38 -7.35
C ILE A 149 11.37 -6.97 -7.37
N THR A 150 11.23 -6.25 -8.48
CA THR A 150 11.84 -4.92 -8.58
C THR A 150 11.07 -3.89 -7.76
N ASN A 151 9.77 -4.09 -7.52
CA ASN A 151 8.99 -3.28 -6.59
C ASN A 151 9.45 -3.44 -5.12
N ILE A 152 9.90 -4.63 -4.72
CA ILE A 152 10.46 -4.88 -3.38
C ILE A 152 11.73 -4.04 -3.19
N PHE A 153 12.65 -4.11 -4.16
CA PHE A 153 13.88 -3.33 -4.11
C PHE A 153 13.60 -1.82 -4.14
N TYR A 154 12.68 -1.37 -5.00
CA TYR A 154 12.24 0.02 -5.03
C TYR A 154 11.69 0.47 -3.66
N SER A 155 10.85 -0.34 -3.02
CA SER A 155 10.28 -0.03 -1.70
C SER A 155 11.36 0.07 -0.61
N ILE A 156 12.36 -0.83 -0.63
CA ILE A 156 13.51 -0.77 0.29
C ILE A 156 14.36 0.49 0.00
N GLY A 157 14.56 0.84 -1.27
CA GLY A 157 15.26 2.06 -1.68
C GLY A 157 14.56 3.33 -1.19
N MET A 158 13.24 3.38 -1.30
CA MET A 158 12.43 4.51 -0.83
C MET A 158 12.44 4.59 0.70
N PHE A 159 12.38 3.44 1.38
CA PHE A 159 12.55 3.39 2.83
C PHE A 159 13.94 3.92 3.26
N ALA A 160 15.01 3.54 2.57
CA ALA A 160 16.36 4.05 2.82
C ALA A 160 16.46 5.57 2.59
N LEU A 161 15.81 6.09 1.53
CA LEU A 161 15.75 7.52 1.25
C LEU A 161 15.02 8.28 2.37
N LEU A 162 13.84 7.80 2.79
CA LEU A 162 13.07 8.39 3.88
C LEU A 162 13.85 8.37 5.21
N LEU A 163 14.48 7.24 5.52
CA LEU A 163 15.27 7.09 6.74
C LEU A 163 16.47 8.04 6.77
N LYS A 164 17.07 8.31 5.61
CA LYS A 164 18.16 9.28 5.47
C LYS A 164 17.70 10.73 5.58
N PHE A 165 16.52 11.06 5.05
CA PHE A 165 15.92 12.39 5.24
C PHE A 165 15.71 12.72 6.72
N GLY A 166 15.39 11.73 7.54
CA GLY A 166 15.26 11.88 8.99
C GLY A 166 14.02 12.69 9.40
N ASP A 167 14.13 13.44 10.50
CA ASP A 167 12.98 14.14 11.09
C ASP A 167 12.60 15.41 10.31
N MET A 168 11.49 15.34 9.58
CA MET A 168 10.88 16.48 8.91
C MET A 168 9.97 17.27 9.87
N LYS A 169 10.57 18.14 10.70
CA LYS A 169 9.85 18.93 11.73
C LYS A 169 8.62 19.69 11.21
N GLY A 170 8.71 20.27 10.01
CA GLY A 170 7.59 21.00 9.38
C GLY A 170 6.40 20.10 9.07
N VAL A 171 6.66 18.90 8.54
CA VAL A 171 5.63 17.89 8.23
C VAL A 171 4.99 17.38 9.52
N GLN A 172 5.80 17.09 10.55
CA GLN A 172 5.31 16.65 11.85
C GLN A 172 4.39 17.70 12.49
N LYS A 173 4.73 18.98 12.39
CA LYS A 173 3.92 20.08 12.94
C LYS A 173 2.59 20.28 12.20
N THR A 174 2.59 20.24 10.87
CA THR A 174 1.40 20.60 10.07
C THR A 174 0.45 19.42 9.83
N LEU A 175 1.00 18.26 9.50
CA LEU A 175 0.23 17.07 9.12
C LEU A 175 0.01 16.11 10.29
N ASN A 176 0.89 16.15 11.29
CA ASN A 176 0.92 15.22 12.42
C ASN A 176 0.65 13.76 11.99
N PRO A 177 1.51 13.17 11.13
CA PRO A 177 1.21 11.89 10.46
C PRO A 177 0.88 10.75 11.44
N ARG A 178 1.51 10.73 12.63
CA ARG A 178 1.26 9.71 13.66
C ARG A 178 -0.21 9.62 14.09
N HIS A 179 -0.95 10.73 14.06
CA HIS A 179 -2.36 10.78 14.47
C HIS A 179 -3.32 10.75 13.28
N THR A 180 -2.87 11.13 12.08
CA THR A 180 -3.75 11.30 10.91
C THR A 180 -3.63 10.19 9.88
N THR A 181 -2.49 9.51 9.76
CA THR A 181 -2.24 8.51 8.71
C THR A 181 -3.21 7.33 8.77
N PHE A 182 -3.53 6.81 9.96
CA PHE A 182 -4.49 5.70 10.08
C PHE A 182 -5.91 6.14 9.69
N GLY A 183 -6.33 7.34 10.11
CA GLY A 183 -7.62 7.91 9.69
C GLY A 183 -7.70 8.12 8.18
N ILE A 184 -6.65 8.68 7.57
CA ILE A 184 -6.56 8.82 6.10
C ILE A 184 -6.65 7.45 5.42
N TYR A 185 -5.94 6.45 5.94
CA TYR A 185 -5.94 5.09 5.41
C TYR A 185 -7.35 4.46 5.39
N LEU A 186 -8.15 4.69 6.43
CA LEU A 186 -9.52 4.17 6.50
C LEU A 186 -10.51 4.95 5.61
N LEU A 187 -10.34 6.26 5.50
CA LEU A 187 -11.31 7.15 4.85
C LEU A 187 -11.11 7.27 3.34
N HIS A 188 -9.87 7.21 2.85
CA HIS A 188 -9.58 7.54 1.45
C HIS A 188 -10.31 6.62 0.46
N GLN A 189 -10.44 5.32 0.78
CA GLN A 189 -11.16 4.39 -0.08
C GLN A 189 -12.64 4.74 -0.18
N ILE A 190 -13.27 5.09 0.95
CA ILE A 190 -14.67 5.52 0.99
C ILE A 190 -14.85 6.79 0.15
N ILE A 191 -13.94 7.76 0.30
CA ILE A 191 -13.97 8.99 -0.49
C ILE A 191 -13.81 8.70 -1.99
N ILE A 192 -12.90 7.81 -2.36
CA ILE A 192 -12.69 7.42 -3.76
C ILE A 192 -13.94 6.76 -4.33
N ASP A 193 -14.46 5.74 -3.65
CA ASP A 193 -15.51 4.88 -4.20
C ASP A 193 -16.89 5.53 -4.14
N TRP A 194 -17.11 6.49 -3.23
CA TRP A 194 -18.43 7.10 -3.03
C TRP A 194 -18.46 8.56 -3.46
N VAL A 195 -17.54 9.38 -2.94
CA VAL A 195 -17.61 10.83 -3.15
C VAL A 195 -17.06 11.20 -4.52
N LEU A 196 -15.87 10.70 -4.86
CA LEU A 196 -15.19 11.07 -6.09
C LEU A 196 -15.92 10.54 -7.32
N ILE A 197 -16.46 9.31 -7.27
CA ILE A 197 -17.24 8.75 -8.39
C ILE A 197 -18.45 9.64 -8.70
N GLU A 198 -19.21 10.06 -7.70
CA GLU A 198 -20.40 10.91 -7.93
C GLU A 198 -20.03 12.30 -8.46
N ILE A 199 -18.88 12.85 -8.05
CA ILE A 199 -18.38 14.12 -8.60
C ILE A 199 -17.92 13.95 -10.05
N VAL A 200 -17.23 12.85 -10.38
CA VAL A 200 -16.61 12.65 -11.70
C VAL A 200 -17.62 12.11 -12.74
N ARG A 201 -18.63 11.33 -12.31
CA ARG A 201 -19.61 10.68 -13.19
C ARG A 201 -20.26 11.64 -14.20
N PRO A 202 -20.72 12.86 -13.83
CA PRO A 202 -21.33 13.80 -14.78
C PRO A 202 -20.41 14.23 -15.93
N PHE A 203 -19.09 14.14 -15.74
CA PHE A 203 -18.11 14.58 -16.74
C PHE A 203 -17.81 13.51 -17.80
N ASN A 204 -18.31 12.27 -17.64
CA ASN A 204 -18.11 11.16 -18.59
C ASN A 204 -16.65 11.01 -19.08
N LEU A 205 -15.69 11.21 -18.17
CA LEU A 205 -14.27 11.14 -18.50
C LEU A 205 -13.87 9.70 -18.86
N SER A 206 -13.34 9.50 -20.06
CA SER A 206 -12.72 8.23 -20.46
C SER A 206 -11.20 8.36 -20.42
N LEU A 207 -10.56 7.60 -19.51
CA LEU A 207 -9.10 7.59 -19.39
C LEU A 207 -8.41 7.05 -20.66
N GLU A 208 -9.09 6.21 -21.44
CA GLU A 208 -8.55 5.61 -22.66
C GLU A 208 -8.38 6.63 -23.79
N THR A 209 -9.18 7.70 -23.80
CA THR A 209 -9.15 8.74 -24.84
C THR A 209 -8.33 9.97 -24.43
N MET A 210 -7.85 10.01 -23.18
CA MET A 210 -7.11 11.15 -22.66
C MET A 210 -5.63 11.07 -23.04
N SER A 211 -5.03 12.23 -23.31
CA SER A 211 -3.56 12.32 -23.47
C SER A 211 -2.86 11.91 -22.17
N VAL A 212 -1.61 11.43 -22.26
CA VAL A 212 -0.80 11.05 -21.09
C VAL A 212 -0.73 12.18 -20.06
N PHE A 213 -0.52 13.42 -20.50
CA PHE A 213 -0.48 14.59 -19.60
C PHE A 213 -1.81 14.84 -18.91
N SER A 214 -2.92 14.63 -19.61
CA SER A 214 -4.27 14.76 -19.04
C SER A 214 -4.54 13.66 -17.99
N VAL A 215 -4.10 12.43 -18.23
CA VAL A 215 -4.21 11.32 -17.25
C VAL A 215 -3.36 11.59 -16.01
N VAL A 216 -2.12 12.08 -16.19
CA VAL A 216 -1.25 12.48 -15.08
C VAL A 216 -1.88 13.62 -14.29
N GLY A 217 -2.35 14.67 -14.96
CA GLY A 217 -3.03 15.80 -14.32
C GLY A 217 -4.27 15.37 -13.55
N TYR A 218 -5.12 14.54 -14.15
CA TYR A 218 -6.28 13.96 -13.49
C TYR A 218 -5.89 13.15 -12.25
N SER A 219 -4.85 12.32 -12.35
CA SER A 219 -4.36 11.50 -11.23
C SER A 219 -3.83 12.36 -10.07
N VAL A 220 -3.12 13.44 -10.38
CA VAL A 220 -2.63 14.40 -9.37
C VAL A 220 -3.79 15.13 -8.70
N LEU A 221 -4.75 15.63 -9.48
CA LEU A 221 -5.93 16.31 -8.95
C LEU A 221 -6.76 15.38 -8.06
N ARG A 222 -6.99 14.14 -8.52
CA ARG A 222 -7.64 13.08 -7.75
C ARG A 222 -6.90 12.83 -6.43
N PHE A 223 -5.57 12.69 -6.47
CA PHE A 223 -4.76 12.50 -5.26
C PHE A 223 -4.90 13.67 -4.28
N ILE A 224 -4.73 14.91 -4.76
CA ILE A 224 -4.82 16.11 -3.92
C ILE A 224 -6.21 16.21 -3.28
N PHE A 225 -7.26 16.02 -4.06
CA PHE A 225 -8.65 16.08 -3.58
C PHE A 225 -8.90 15.02 -2.49
N VAL A 226 -8.64 13.75 -2.81
CA VAL A 226 -8.88 12.63 -1.89
C VAL A 226 -8.05 12.78 -0.63
N TYR A 227 -6.76 13.09 -0.75
CA TYR A 227 -5.85 13.25 0.39
C TYR A 227 -6.28 14.40 1.29
N THR A 228 -6.59 15.56 0.71
CA THR A 228 -7.03 16.75 1.47
C THR A 228 -8.33 16.47 2.20
N LEU A 229 -9.32 15.90 1.53
CA LEU A 229 -10.60 15.57 2.15
C LEU A 229 -10.43 14.51 3.25
N SER A 230 -9.65 13.46 3.00
CA SER A 230 -9.35 12.42 4.00
C SER A 230 -8.67 13.01 5.23
N LEU A 231 -7.70 13.91 5.04
CA LEU A 231 -6.99 14.57 6.13
C LEU A 231 -7.91 15.49 6.93
N LEU A 232 -8.76 16.27 6.26
CA LEU A 232 -9.73 17.15 6.91
C LEU A 232 -10.73 16.34 7.74
N LEU A 233 -11.32 15.29 7.17
CA LEU A 233 -12.25 14.41 7.88
C LEU A 233 -11.56 13.70 9.05
N ALA A 234 -10.35 13.17 8.85
CA ALA A 234 -9.57 12.58 9.94
C ALA A 234 -9.36 13.59 11.08
N LYS A 235 -8.93 14.82 10.77
CA LYS A 235 -8.76 15.90 11.77
C LYS A 235 -10.07 16.27 12.46
N LEU A 236 -11.19 16.32 11.74
CA LEU A 236 -12.51 16.61 12.32
C LEU A 236 -12.94 15.48 13.28
N ILE A 237 -12.82 14.22 12.86
CA ILE A 237 -13.19 13.05 13.69
C ILE A 237 -12.33 12.99 14.96
N THR A 238 -11.03 13.32 14.89
CA THR A 238 -10.17 13.36 16.10
C THR A 238 -10.65 14.34 17.16
N ARG A 239 -11.44 15.35 16.80
CA ARG A 239 -12.03 16.32 17.74
C ARG A 239 -13.37 15.87 18.33
N THR A 240 -13.92 14.74 17.88
CA THR A 240 -15.20 14.21 18.34
C THR A 240 -15.02 13.07 19.35
N LYS A 241 -16.13 12.64 19.98
CA LYS A 241 -16.15 11.43 20.82
C LYS A 241 -15.88 10.14 20.03
N PHE A 242 -15.96 10.18 18.70
CA PHE A 242 -15.71 9.04 17.80
C PHE A 242 -14.25 8.89 17.36
N LYS A 243 -13.31 9.64 17.96
CA LYS A 243 -11.87 9.56 17.66
C LYS A 243 -11.28 8.14 17.71
N TRP A 244 -11.87 7.25 18.51
CA TRP A 244 -11.47 5.83 18.61
C TRP A 244 -11.66 5.07 17.29
N ALA A 245 -12.65 5.44 16.47
CA ALA A 245 -12.94 4.77 15.20
C ALA A 245 -11.81 4.93 14.16
N ILE A 246 -10.99 5.98 14.31
CA ILE A 246 -9.80 6.22 13.49
C ILE A 246 -8.51 6.00 14.28
N GLY A 247 -8.54 5.17 15.31
CA GLY A 247 -7.35 4.78 16.08
C GLY A 247 -6.72 5.93 16.90
N SER A 248 -7.41 7.07 17.05
CA SER A 248 -6.92 8.18 17.86
C SER A 248 -7.42 8.05 19.29
N ARG A 249 -6.50 7.98 20.24
CA ARG A 249 -6.79 8.03 21.68
C ARG A 249 -7.16 9.43 22.14
#